data_AF-A0A135YLM5-F1
#
_entry.id   AF-A0A135YLM5-F1
#
_cell.length_a   1.000
_cell.length_b   1.000
_cell.length_c   1.000
_cell.angle_alpha   90.00
_cell.angle_beta   90.00
_cell.angle_gamma   90.00
#
_symmetry.space_group_name_H-M   'P 1'
#
loop_
_entity.id
_entity.type
_entity.pdbx_description
1 polymer ?
#
loop_
_entity_poly.entity_id
_entity_poly.type
_entity_poly.pdbx_seq_one_letter_code
_entity_poly.pdbx_strand_id
1 'polypeptide(L)'
;MKDNTSVKINYQLELEKIIKEIEKNGDTPSLLLHSCCGPCSSYVLEYLSQYFLITIFYYNPNIYPSEEYWYRVDEQQKIIDITKAKNPIKMVTGAYDVERFYEMARGMEDMREGGQRCHKCYEMRLKEAAIFAKEEGYDYFTTTLSISPHKNSQVLNHIAKDLSDQIGVKNLPSDFKKKGGYKRSCEITREYGFYRQDYCGCVFSKREMEERNLSKEKRLLREKMKELGDSLDRNYMDQADDRIIEKILVSKEYQDSNMIFTYLGVGNEINTSKLIKKILDDKKRVCLPYCVDDSQMLAYEIESLDDLTKNNYGIPEPDPNMYKLVEKSDIDYVLVPCCTVDMDGNRLGFGRGYYDRYLKDYKGYKALAIRKKQIADKVPVGHRDIKIENIISE
;
A
#
# COMPACT_ATOMS: atom_id res chain seq x y z
N MET A 1 11.75 -23.85 4.26
CA MET A 1 13.11 -24.34 3.98
C MET A 1 13.74 -23.37 2.98
N LYS A 2 14.82 -22.67 3.36
CA LYS A 2 15.54 -21.79 2.43
C LYS A 2 16.41 -22.70 1.56
N ASP A 3 16.00 -22.89 0.32
CA ASP A 3 16.83 -23.58 -0.67
C ASP A 3 18.03 -22.67 -0.99
N ASN A 4 19.20 -23.09 -0.53
CA ASN A 4 20.39 -22.25 -0.39
C ASN A 4 21.56 -22.88 -1.14
N THR A 5 21.39 -23.21 -2.43
CA THR A 5 22.47 -23.71 -3.30
C THR A 5 22.31 -23.42 -4.81
N SER A 6 21.45 -22.49 -5.26
CA SER A 6 21.47 -22.07 -6.68
C SER A 6 22.58 -21.04 -6.92
N VAL A 7 23.62 -21.39 -7.67
CA VAL A 7 24.65 -20.44 -8.13
C VAL A 7 23.96 -19.28 -8.86
N LYS A 8 24.17 -18.06 -8.40
CA LYS A 8 23.56 -16.87 -9.00
C LYS A 8 24.19 -16.58 -10.36
N ILE A 9 23.42 -16.75 -11.43
CA ILE A 9 23.91 -16.55 -12.81
C ILE A 9 23.97 -15.05 -13.11
N ASN A 10 25.08 -14.62 -13.72
CA ASN A 10 25.22 -13.24 -14.20
C ASN A 10 24.67 -13.13 -15.63
N TYR A 11 23.35 -12.96 -15.75
CA TYR A 11 22.66 -12.89 -17.05
C TYR A 11 23.11 -11.73 -17.95
N GLN A 12 23.70 -10.67 -17.38
CA GLN A 12 24.30 -9.61 -18.18
C GLN A 12 25.55 -10.10 -18.94
N LEU A 13 26.37 -10.95 -18.32
CA LEU A 13 27.53 -11.54 -19.00
C LEU A 13 27.10 -12.55 -20.07
N GLU A 14 26.05 -13.35 -19.81
CA GLU A 14 25.52 -14.27 -20.81
C GLU A 14 24.95 -13.54 -22.04
N LEU A 15 24.22 -12.43 -21.82
CA LEU A 15 23.77 -11.55 -22.90
C LEU A 15 24.94 -11.02 -23.74
N GLU A 16 26.00 -10.55 -23.07
CA GLU A 16 27.17 -9.99 -23.75
C GLU A 16 27.96 -11.01 -24.56
N LYS A 17 27.99 -12.28 -24.13
CA LYS A 17 28.59 -13.37 -24.93
C LYS A 17 27.84 -13.56 -26.24
N ILE A 18 26.51 -13.62 -26.18
CA ILE A 18 25.65 -13.78 -27.35
C ILE A 18 25.81 -12.58 -28.30
N ILE A 19 25.82 -11.36 -27.77
CA ILE A 19 26.04 -10.15 -28.59
C ILE A 19 27.40 -10.19 -29.30
N LYS A 20 28.47 -10.57 -28.60
CA LYS A 20 29.81 -10.70 -29.21
C LYS A 20 29.86 -11.74 -30.32
N GLU A 21 29.15 -12.85 -30.17
CA GLU A 21 29.04 -13.87 -31.21
C GLU A 21 28.29 -13.36 -32.45
N ILE A 22 27.18 -12.65 -32.24
CA ILE A 22 26.41 -12.00 -33.33
C ILE A 22 27.29 -10.99 -34.08
N GLU A 23 28.00 -10.12 -33.36
CA GLU A 23 28.90 -9.13 -33.95
C GLU A 23 30.04 -9.80 -34.73
N LYS A 24 30.64 -10.87 -34.19
CA LYS A 24 31.71 -11.62 -34.84
C LYS A 24 31.27 -12.26 -36.15
N ASN A 25 30.03 -12.75 -36.21
CA ASN A 25 29.47 -13.40 -37.39
C ASN A 25 28.92 -12.40 -38.42
N GLY A 26 28.70 -11.14 -38.03
CA GLY A 26 28.04 -10.15 -38.87
C GLY A 26 26.53 -10.39 -39.04
N ASP A 27 25.93 -11.17 -38.13
CA ASP A 27 24.51 -11.51 -38.16
C ASP A 27 23.65 -10.34 -37.66
N THR A 28 22.35 -10.35 -37.96
CA THR A 28 21.37 -9.46 -37.30
C THR A 28 20.09 -10.26 -37.04
N PRO A 29 20.08 -11.10 -36.00
CA PRO A 29 18.97 -12.00 -35.73
C PRO A 29 17.70 -11.25 -35.33
N SER A 30 16.57 -11.90 -35.57
CA SER A 30 15.25 -11.42 -35.19
C SER A 30 14.99 -11.63 -33.69
N LEU A 31 14.45 -10.60 -33.03
CA LEU A 31 14.14 -10.62 -31.60
C LEU A 31 12.70 -10.20 -31.36
N LEU A 32 11.92 -11.10 -30.78
CA LEU A 32 10.65 -10.74 -30.15
C LEU A 32 10.91 -10.21 -28.73
N LEU A 33 10.74 -8.91 -28.54
CA LEU A 33 10.93 -8.26 -27.24
C LEU A 33 9.58 -8.03 -26.56
N HIS A 34 9.28 -8.83 -25.54
CA HIS A 34 8.05 -8.63 -24.77
C HIS A 34 8.14 -7.39 -23.86
N SER A 35 7.09 -6.57 -23.89
CA SER A 35 6.96 -5.35 -23.08
C SER A 35 5.58 -5.22 -22.41
N CYS A 36 5.52 -4.55 -21.26
CA CYS A 36 4.28 -4.18 -20.55
C CYS A 36 4.18 -2.72 -20.11
N CYS A 37 5.24 -1.96 -20.33
CA CYS A 37 5.33 -0.55 -19.98
C CYS A 37 6.30 0.07 -20.95
N GLY A 38 5.87 1.14 -21.62
CA GLY A 38 6.75 1.96 -22.43
C GLY A 38 8.07 2.27 -21.72
N PRO A 39 8.08 2.91 -20.54
CA PRO A 39 9.30 3.36 -19.87
C PRO A 39 10.33 2.27 -19.60
N CYS A 40 9.87 1.04 -19.38
CA CYS A 40 10.73 -0.10 -19.11
C CYS A 40 11.44 -0.58 -20.39
N SER A 41 10.84 -0.32 -21.55
CA SER A 41 11.42 -0.67 -22.85
C SER A 41 12.46 0.34 -23.32
N SER A 42 12.48 1.58 -22.83
CA SER A 42 13.30 2.67 -23.39
C SER A 42 14.78 2.33 -23.50
N TYR A 43 15.46 2.10 -22.37
CA TYR A 43 16.87 1.69 -22.37
C TYR A 43 17.09 0.35 -23.09
N VAL A 44 16.15 -0.59 -22.98
CA VAL A 44 16.28 -1.91 -23.62
C VAL A 44 16.29 -1.78 -25.14
N LEU A 45 15.44 -0.92 -25.68
CA LEU A 45 15.38 -0.58 -27.10
C LEU A 45 16.62 0.22 -27.52
N GLU A 46 17.04 1.23 -26.75
CA GLU A 46 18.29 1.98 -26.99
C GLU A 46 19.49 1.01 -27.13
N TYR A 47 19.55 -0.01 -26.28
CA TYR A 47 20.64 -0.97 -26.24
C TYR A 47 20.55 -2.07 -27.31
N LEU A 48 19.44 -2.83 -27.36
CA LEU A 48 19.34 -4.03 -28.18
C LEU A 48 19.10 -3.73 -29.67
N SER A 49 18.53 -2.56 -30.00
CA SER A 49 18.25 -2.19 -31.40
C SER A 49 19.52 -2.02 -32.26
N GLN A 50 20.69 -2.00 -31.63
CA GLN A 50 21.99 -1.97 -32.31
C GLN A 50 22.41 -3.35 -32.85
N TYR A 51 21.83 -4.43 -32.31
CA TYR A 51 22.27 -5.81 -32.54
C TYR A 51 21.20 -6.72 -33.14
N PHE A 52 19.91 -6.38 -32.98
CA PHE A 52 18.78 -7.23 -33.35
C PHE A 52 17.78 -6.51 -34.26
N LEU A 53 17.05 -7.28 -35.09
CA LEU A 53 15.80 -6.83 -35.71
C LEU A 53 14.66 -7.01 -34.71
N ILE A 54 14.16 -5.90 -34.14
CA ILE A 54 13.24 -5.95 -33.00
C ILE A 54 11.78 -5.81 -33.45
N THR A 55 10.96 -6.75 -32.97
CA THR A 55 9.51 -6.57 -32.85
C THR A 55 9.14 -6.53 -31.37
N ILE A 56 8.53 -5.42 -30.92
CA ILE A 56 7.90 -5.35 -29.60
C ILE A 56 6.63 -6.18 -29.62
N PHE A 57 6.54 -7.14 -28.70
CA PHE A 57 5.27 -7.78 -28.35
C PHE A 57 4.73 -7.15 -27.07
N TYR A 58 3.79 -6.22 -27.23
CA TYR A 58 3.14 -5.60 -26.09
C TYR A 58 2.07 -6.53 -25.55
N TYR A 59 2.33 -7.12 -24.39
CA TYR A 59 1.40 -8.05 -23.76
C TYR A 59 1.41 -7.91 -22.25
N ASN A 60 0.34 -7.33 -21.74
CA ASN A 60 0.08 -7.24 -20.32
C ASN A 60 -1.42 -7.23 -20.04
N PRO A 61 -2.06 -8.40 -20.08
CA PRO A 61 -3.52 -8.49 -19.97
C PRO A 61 -4.04 -8.11 -18.59
N ASN A 62 -3.15 -7.99 -17.59
CA ASN A 62 -3.54 -7.69 -16.22
C ASN A 62 -3.67 -6.19 -15.91
N ILE A 63 -3.40 -5.29 -16.87
CA ILE A 63 -3.43 -3.85 -16.59
C ILE A 63 -4.86 -3.44 -16.25
N TYR A 64 -5.00 -2.74 -15.13
CA TYR A 64 -6.24 -2.25 -14.60
C TYR A 64 -6.06 -0.82 -14.08
N PRO A 65 -6.96 0.12 -14.42
CA PRO A 65 -8.16 -0.10 -15.23
C PRO A 65 -7.84 -0.16 -16.74
N SER A 66 -8.84 -0.41 -17.59
CA SER A 66 -8.61 -0.63 -19.02
C SER A 66 -8.02 0.59 -19.75
N GLU A 67 -8.30 1.79 -19.25
CA GLU A 67 -7.77 3.05 -19.76
C GLU A 67 -6.24 3.13 -19.57
N GLU A 68 -5.73 2.59 -18.45
CA GLU A 68 -4.29 2.48 -18.20
C GLU A 68 -3.62 1.55 -19.23
N TYR A 69 -4.31 0.49 -19.67
CA TYR A 69 -3.76 -0.43 -20.67
C TYR A 69 -3.49 0.31 -21.98
N TRP A 70 -4.51 0.96 -22.53
CA TRP A 70 -4.40 1.70 -23.79
C TRP A 70 -3.42 2.86 -23.68
N TYR A 71 -3.43 3.57 -22.56
CA TYR A 71 -2.45 4.62 -22.31
C TYR A 71 -1.01 4.10 -22.35
N ARG A 72 -0.74 2.94 -21.74
CA ARG A 72 0.60 2.33 -21.77
C ARG A 72 0.97 1.74 -23.13
N VAL A 73 -0.01 1.35 -23.96
CA VAL A 73 0.19 0.96 -25.37
C VAL A 73 0.65 2.17 -26.17
N ASP A 74 -0.05 3.30 -26.06
CA ASP A 74 0.31 4.54 -26.75
C ASP A 74 1.69 5.06 -26.31
N GLU A 75 1.99 5.00 -25.01
CA GLU A 75 3.33 5.35 -24.49
C GLU A 75 4.43 4.43 -25.04
N GLN A 76 4.13 3.14 -25.28
CA GLN A 76 5.08 2.23 -25.92
C GLN A 76 5.38 2.67 -27.36
N GLN A 77 4.37 3.10 -28.11
CA GLN A 77 4.55 3.59 -29.48
C GLN A 77 5.42 4.86 -29.51
N LYS A 78 5.14 5.84 -28.65
CA LYS A 78 5.97 7.07 -28.58
C LYS A 78 7.43 6.77 -28.26
N ILE A 79 7.70 5.76 -27.44
CA ILE A 79 9.08 5.33 -27.14
C ILE A 79 9.75 4.67 -28.33
N ILE A 80 9.00 3.92 -29.15
CA ILE A 80 9.52 3.40 -30.42
C ILE A 80 9.90 4.57 -31.33
N ASP A 81 9.02 5.57 -31.46
CA ASP A 81 9.20 6.70 -32.37
C ASP A 81 10.46 7.54 -32.05
N ILE A 82 10.81 7.69 -30.77
CA ILE A 82 12.02 8.41 -30.35
C ILE A 82 13.30 7.55 -30.34
N THR A 83 13.17 6.23 -30.44
CA THR A 83 14.33 5.33 -30.33
C THR A 83 15.19 5.44 -31.59
N LYS A 84 16.46 5.82 -31.41
CA LYS A 84 17.47 5.86 -32.48
C LYS A 84 17.99 4.45 -32.80
N ALA A 85 17.13 3.62 -33.37
CA ALA A 85 17.42 2.25 -33.74
C ALA A 85 18.19 2.14 -35.07
N LYS A 86 19.06 1.13 -35.20
CA LYS A 86 19.76 0.83 -36.46
C LYS A 86 18.79 0.35 -37.55
N ASN A 87 17.72 -0.35 -37.15
CA ASN A 87 16.68 -0.87 -38.02
C ASN A 87 15.29 -0.46 -37.51
N PRO A 88 14.26 -0.38 -38.38
CA PRO A 88 12.90 -0.10 -37.94
C PRO A 88 12.41 -1.09 -36.88
N ILE A 89 11.84 -0.57 -35.80
CA ILE A 89 11.22 -1.38 -34.74
C ILE A 89 9.73 -1.53 -35.07
N LYS A 90 9.23 -2.77 -35.02
CA LYS A 90 7.80 -3.07 -35.17
C LYS A 90 7.15 -3.23 -33.81
N MET A 91 5.83 -3.07 -33.75
CA MET A 91 5.02 -3.35 -32.57
C MET A 91 3.83 -4.22 -32.93
N VAL A 92 3.59 -5.24 -32.11
CA VAL A 92 2.39 -6.09 -32.14
C VAL A 92 1.81 -6.09 -30.74
N THR A 93 0.50 -5.90 -30.65
CA THR A 93 -0.23 -5.93 -29.38
C THR A 93 -0.91 -7.28 -29.23
N GLY A 94 -0.63 -7.98 -28.13
CA GLY A 94 -1.31 -9.23 -27.78
C GLY A 94 -2.71 -8.99 -27.20
N ALA A 95 -3.50 -10.05 -27.05
CA ALA A 95 -4.87 -9.97 -26.56
C ALA A 95 -4.96 -9.33 -25.15
N TYR A 96 -5.91 -8.42 -24.96
CA TYR A 96 -6.24 -7.86 -23.64
C TYR A 96 -7.30 -8.73 -22.95
N ASP A 97 -6.86 -9.90 -22.47
CA ASP A 97 -7.71 -10.89 -21.80
C ASP A 97 -7.51 -10.86 -20.28
N VAL A 98 -8.28 -9.98 -19.61
CA VAL A 98 -8.18 -9.79 -18.15
C VAL A 98 -8.70 -11.02 -17.39
N GLU A 99 -9.65 -11.77 -17.95
CA GLU A 99 -10.21 -12.97 -17.30
C GLU A 99 -9.15 -14.03 -17.09
N ARG A 100 -8.29 -14.28 -18.09
CA ARG A 100 -7.15 -15.19 -17.95
C ARG A 100 -6.22 -14.80 -16.80
N PHE A 101 -6.05 -13.50 -16.54
CA PHE A 101 -5.29 -13.04 -15.38
C PHE A 101 -6.02 -13.32 -14.06
N TYR A 102 -7.33 -13.09 -13.98
CA TYR A 102 -8.12 -13.36 -12.77
C TYR A 102 -8.22 -14.85 -12.46
N GLU A 103 -8.37 -15.71 -13.47
CA GLU A 103 -8.32 -17.16 -13.31
C GLU A 103 -6.97 -17.60 -12.77
N MET A 104 -5.87 -17.08 -13.33
CA MET A 104 -4.52 -17.36 -12.85
C MET A 104 -4.32 -16.88 -11.41
N ALA A 105 -4.88 -15.73 -11.04
CA ALA A 105 -4.71 -15.12 -9.72
C ALA A 105 -5.61 -15.74 -8.63
N ARG A 106 -6.56 -16.62 -8.99
CA ARG A 106 -7.54 -17.20 -8.08
C ARG A 106 -6.86 -17.93 -6.92
N GLY A 107 -7.22 -17.56 -5.69
CA GLY A 107 -6.62 -18.09 -4.45
C GLY A 107 -5.25 -17.47 -4.09
N MET A 108 -4.79 -16.45 -4.83
CA MET A 108 -3.55 -15.71 -4.59
C MET A 108 -3.78 -14.19 -4.48
N GLU A 109 -5.02 -13.75 -4.28
CA GLU A 109 -5.45 -12.35 -4.30
C GLU A 109 -4.76 -11.53 -3.21
N ASP A 110 -4.58 -12.11 -2.02
CA ASP A 110 -3.99 -11.44 -0.86
C ASP A 110 -2.45 -11.53 -0.81
N MET A 111 -1.82 -12.17 -1.79
CA MET A 111 -0.36 -12.22 -1.86
C MET A 111 0.21 -10.84 -2.16
N ARG A 112 1.32 -10.48 -1.52
CA ARG A 112 1.98 -9.19 -1.78
C ARG A 112 2.63 -9.14 -3.17
N GLU A 113 2.78 -7.93 -3.71
CA GLU A 113 3.55 -7.70 -4.92
C GLU A 113 4.98 -8.27 -4.80
N GLY A 114 5.44 -8.90 -5.88
CA GLY A 114 6.71 -9.64 -5.92
C GLY A 114 6.64 -11.07 -5.39
N GLY A 115 5.49 -11.51 -4.85
CA GLY A 115 5.25 -12.88 -4.41
C GLY A 115 4.89 -13.86 -5.54
N GLN A 116 4.38 -15.03 -5.15
CA GLN A 116 4.06 -16.13 -6.06
C GLN A 116 3.02 -15.77 -7.14
N ARG A 117 2.01 -14.95 -6.82
CA ARG A 117 1.08 -14.36 -7.80
C ARG A 117 1.83 -13.67 -8.94
N CYS A 118 2.83 -12.87 -8.60
CA CYS A 118 3.63 -12.15 -9.59
C CYS A 118 4.47 -13.12 -10.43
N HIS A 119 5.02 -14.18 -9.85
CA HIS A 119 5.76 -15.19 -10.60
C HIS A 119 4.88 -15.89 -11.64
N LYS A 120 3.65 -16.28 -11.26
CA LYS A 120 2.67 -16.86 -12.19
C LYS A 120 2.23 -15.87 -13.27
N CYS A 121 2.09 -14.59 -12.92
CA CYS A 121 1.86 -13.54 -13.90
C CYS A 121 3.01 -13.38 -14.90
N TYR A 122 4.27 -13.50 -14.46
CA TYR A 122 5.43 -13.44 -15.35
C TYR A 122 5.46 -14.64 -16.29
N GLU A 123 5.23 -15.85 -15.75
CA GLU A 123 5.13 -17.09 -16.51
C GLU A 123 4.07 -17.00 -17.61
N MET A 124 2.85 -16.58 -17.27
CA MET A 124 1.76 -16.39 -18.23
C MET A 124 2.15 -15.47 -19.39
N ARG A 125 2.80 -14.34 -19.08
CA ARG A 125 3.18 -13.33 -20.07
C ARG A 125 4.36 -13.75 -20.95
N LEU A 126 5.36 -14.38 -20.35
CA LEU A 126 6.51 -14.92 -21.08
C LEU A 126 6.12 -16.11 -21.95
N LYS A 127 5.18 -16.94 -21.48
CA LYS A 127 4.67 -18.06 -22.25
C LYS A 127 4.00 -17.60 -23.53
N GLU A 128 3.15 -16.57 -23.45
CA GLU A 128 2.52 -16.00 -24.64
C GLU A 128 3.55 -15.43 -25.62
N ALA A 129 4.56 -14.71 -25.12
CA ALA A 129 5.63 -14.18 -25.95
C ALA A 129 6.45 -15.30 -26.62
N ALA A 130 6.75 -16.38 -25.90
CA ALA A 130 7.50 -17.51 -26.45
C ALA A 130 6.70 -18.28 -27.51
N ILE A 131 5.39 -18.48 -27.29
CA ILE A 131 4.49 -19.10 -28.29
C ILE A 131 4.49 -18.25 -29.56
N PHE A 132 4.21 -16.95 -29.44
CA PHE A 132 4.20 -16.03 -30.57
C PHE A 132 5.56 -15.99 -31.30
N ALA A 133 6.66 -15.95 -30.55
CA ALA A 133 8.01 -15.97 -31.13
C ALA A 133 8.26 -17.24 -31.97
N LYS A 134 7.77 -18.39 -31.49
CA LYS A 134 7.94 -19.68 -32.17
C LYS A 134 7.09 -19.77 -33.44
N GLU A 135 5.82 -19.37 -33.35
CA GLU A 135 4.87 -19.42 -34.46
C GLU A 135 5.30 -18.51 -35.61
N GLU A 136 5.80 -17.31 -35.28
CA GLU A 136 6.27 -16.32 -36.26
C GLU A 136 7.76 -16.50 -36.66
N GLY A 137 8.44 -17.52 -36.13
CA GLY A 137 9.79 -17.87 -36.55
C GLY A 137 10.91 -16.91 -36.12
N TYR A 138 10.79 -16.27 -34.95
CA TYR A 138 11.85 -15.43 -34.39
C TYR A 138 13.04 -16.26 -33.88
N ASP A 139 14.26 -15.74 -34.05
CA ASP A 139 15.48 -16.38 -33.57
C ASP A 139 15.54 -16.38 -32.04
N TYR A 140 15.15 -15.26 -31.43
CA TYR A 140 15.16 -15.06 -29.98
C TYR A 140 13.87 -14.44 -29.46
N PHE A 141 13.56 -14.72 -28.19
CA PHE A 141 12.62 -13.92 -27.40
C PHE A 141 13.24 -13.47 -26.07
N THR A 142 12.79 -12.34 -25.54
CA THR A 142 13.15 -11.87 -24.19
C THR A 142 12.11 -10.90 -23.64
N THR A 143 12.39 -10.29 -22.48
CA THR A 143 11.46 -9.43 -21.76
C THR A 143 12.09 -8.17 -21.18
N THR A 144 11.41 -7.03 -21.29
CA THR A 144 11.81 -5.78 -20.63
C THR A 144 11.61 -5.84 -19.10
N LEU A 145 10.90 -6.86 -18.57
CA LEU A 145 10.63 -7.01 -17.14
C LEU A 145 11.91 -7.02 -16.27
N SER A 146 13.04 -7.47 -16.82
CA SER A 146 14.30 -7.60 -16.09
C SER A 146 14.95 -6.25 -15.76
N ILE A 147 14.48 -5.12 -16.35
CA ILE A 147 14.93 -3.77 -16.00
C ILE A 147 14.35 -3.27 -14.66
N SER A 148 13.21 -3.79 -14.24
CA SER A 148 12.48 -3.26 -13.09
C SER A 148 13.19 -3.62 -11.77
N PRO A 149 13.48 -2.66 -10.89
CA PRO A 149 14.15 -2.93 -9.61
C PRO A 149 13.29 -3.80 -8.67
N HIS A 150 11.97 -3.82 -8.89
CA HIS A 150 11.01 -4.59 -8.10
C HIS A 150 10.82 -6.02 -8.61
N LYS A 151 11.46 -6.40 -9.73
CA LYS A 151 11.32 -7.74 -10.32
C LYS A 151 12.63 -8.51 -10.21
N ASN A 152 12.53 -9.76 -9.77
CA ASN A 152 13.69 -10.63 -9.60
C ASN A 152 14.15 -11.15 -10.97
N SER A 153 15.34 -10.72 -11.42
CA SER A 153 15.89 -11.12 -12.72
C SER A 153 16.23 -12.60 -12.77
N GLN A 154 16.58 -13.24 -11.64
CA GLN A 154 16.85 -14.68 -11.62
C GLN A 154 15.58 -15.47 -11.91
N VAL A 155 14.46 -15.12 -11.25
CA VAL A 155 13.16 -15.76 -11.48
C VAL A 155 12.71 -15.59 -12.93
N LEU A 156 12.82 -14.38 -13.49
CA LEU A 156 12.43 -14.11 -14.87
C LEU A 156 13.23 -14.95 -15.87
N ASN A 157 14.55 -15.07 -15.69
CA ASN A 157 15.39 -15.84 -16.61
C ASN A 157 15.19 -17.35 -16.45
N HIS A 158 14.95 -17.86 -15.24
CA HIS A 158 14.59 -19.27 -15.05
C HIS A 158 13.29 -19.62 -15.78
N ILE A 159 12.23 -18.81 -15.57
CA ILE A 159 10.95 -18.98 -16.29
C ILE A 159 11.16 -18.93 -17.80
N ALA A 160 11.91 -17.95 -18.30
CA ALA A 160 12.17 -17.82 -19.74
C ALA A 160 12.99 -19.00 -20.30
N LYS A 161 13.93 -19.54 -19.53
CA LYS A 161 14.71 -20.73 -19.92
C LYS A 161 13.83 -21.97 -19.99
N ASP A 162 13.00 -22.21 -18.98
CA ASP A 162 12.09 -23.36 -18.95
C ASP A 162 11.11 -23.32 -20.14
N LEU A 163 10.56 -22.13 -20.45
CA LEU A 163 9.70 -21.93 -21.61
C LEU A 163 10.43 -22.10 -22.94
N SER A 164 11.69 -21.64 -23.02
CA SER A 164 12.54 -21.84 -24.19
C SER A 164 12.73 -23.32 -24.52
N ASP A 165 12.97 -24.14 -23.49
CA ASP A 165 13.18 -25.58 -23.64
C ASP A 165 11.89 -26.32 -24.00
N GLN A 166 10.74 -25.87 -23.48
CA GLN A 166 9.44 -26.49 -23.77
C GLN A 166 8.88 -26.13 -25.15
N ILE A 167 9.04 -24.88 -25.59
CA ILE A 167 8.40 -24.35 -26.82
C ILE A 167 9.36 -24.44 -28.03
N GLY A 168 10.67 -24.46 -27.78
CA GLY A 168 11.67 -24.59 -28.84
C GLY A 168 11.97 -23.29 -29.58
N VAL A 169 12.01 -22.17 -28.87
CA VAL A 169 12.49 -20.85 -29.32
C VAL A 169 13.58 -20.36 -28.36
N LYS A 170 14.68 -19.77 -28.86
CA LYS A 170 15.81 -19.41 -28.00
C LYS A 170 15.45 -18.24 -27.09
N ASN A 171 15.65 -18.39 -25.79
CA ASN A 171 15.60 -17.25 -24.87
C ASN A 171 16.89 -16.43 -24.96
N LEU A 172 16.78 -15.12 -25.05
CA LEU A 172 17.90 -14.19 -24.87
C LEU A 172 17.96 -13.79 -23.37
N PRO A 173 18.90 -14.34 -22.58
CA PRO A 173 19.02 -14.04 -21.16
C PRO A 173 19.28 -12.55 -20.93
N SER A 174 18.69 -11.96 -19.88
CA SER A 174 18.83 -10.53 -19.63
C SER A 174 18.73 -10.11 -18.16
N ASP A 175 19.57 -9.15 -17.76
CA ASP A 175 19.41 -8.38 -16.52
C ASP A 175 19.65 -6.89 -16.80
N PHE A 176 18.66 -6.23 -17.41
CA PHE A 176 18.77 -4.84 -17.84
C PHE A 176 18.90 -3.82 -16.69
N LYS A 177 18.86 -4.24 -15.42
CA LYS A 177 19.24 -3.37 -14.29
C LYS A 177 20.74 -3.12 -14.25
N LYS A 178 21.55 -4.05 -14.76
CA LYS A 178 23.01 -3.95 -14.78
C LYS A 178 23.45 -2.83 -15.73
N LYS A 179 24.72 -2.42 -15.60
CA LYS A 179 25.31 -1.30 -16.34
C LYS A 179 24.50 0.02 -16.29
N GLY A 180 23.72 0.22 -15.21
CA GLY A 180 22.94 1.43 -15.01
C GLY A 180 21.68 1.51 -15.87
N GLY A 181 21.22 0.42 -16.50
CA GLY A 181 20.08 0.46 -17.41
C GLY A 181 18.78 1.00 -16.81
N TYR A 182 18.48 0.67 -15.55
CA TYR A 182 17.33 1.28 -14.86
C TYR A 182 17.48 2.80 -14.70
N LYS A 183 18.68 3.27 -14.34
CA LYS A 183 18.98 4.71 -14.22
C LYS A 183 18.81 5.41 -15.57
N ARG A 184 19.33 4.82 -16.65
CA ARG A 184 19.19 5.35 -18.01
C ARG A 184 17.73 5.40 -18.46
N SER A 185 16.94 4.36 -18.17
CA SER A 185 15.49 4.37 -18.40
C SER A 185 14.80 5.53 -17.67
N CYS A 186 15.18 5.83 -16.42
CA CYS A 186 14.66 6.98 -15.68
C CYS A 186 15.04 8.32 -16.32
N GLU A 187 16.26 8.45 -16.84
CA GLU A 187 16.73 9.65 -17.53
C GLU A 187 15.93 9.90 -18.80
N ILE A 188 15.75 8.89 -19.65
CA ILE A 188 14.94 8.98 -20.88
C ILE A 188 13.50 9.38 -20.55
N THR A 189 12.90 8.79 -19.51
CA THR A 189 11.56 9.17 -19.08
C THR A 189 11.46 10.65 -18.71
N ARG A 190 12.46 11.23 -18.05
CA ARG A 190 12.46 12.67 -17.70
C ARG A 190 12.73 13.56 -18.90
N GLU A 191 13.65 13.17 -19.77
CA GLU A 191 14.06 13.93 -20.96
C GLU A 191 12.88 14.16 -21.91
N TYR A 192 12.05 13.14 -22.12
CA TYR A 192 10.95 13.15 -23.07
C TYR A 192 9.56 13.30 -22.40
N GLY A 193 9.52 13.44 -21.08
CA GLY A 193 8.26 13.62 -20.34
C GLY A 193 7.33 12.41 -20.36
N PHE A 194 7.87 11.19 -20.48
CA PHE A 194 7.05 9.97 -20.47
C PHE A 194 6.39 9.72 -19.12
N TYR A 195 5.25 9.06 -19.15
CA TYR A 195 4.61 8.58 -17.94
C TYR A 195 5.46 7.53 -17.24
N ARG A 196 5.60 7.58 -15.91
CA ARG A 196 6.19 6.49 -15.12
C ARG A 196 5.22 6.06 -14.04
N GLN A 197 4.74 4.84 -14.17
CA GLN A 197 3.78 4.24 -13.27
C GLN A 197 4.32 4.03 -11.85
N ASP A 198 3.44 4.15 -10.86
CA ASP A 198 3.68 3.96 -9.42
C ASP A 198 3.17 2.61 -8.87
N TYR A 199 2.57 1.79 -9.75
CA TYR A 199 2.17 0.40 -9.52
C TYR A 199 2.44 -0.49 -10.75
N CYS A 200 2.53 -1.81 -10.55
CA CYS A 200 2.88 -2.76 -11.62
C CYS A 200 1.91 -2.73 -12.81
N GLY A 201 0.63 -2.51 -12.53
CA GLY A 201 -0.45 -2.42 -13.51
C GLY A 201 -1.69 -3.22 -13.11
N CYS A 202 -1.56 -4.26 -12.28
CA CYS A 202 -2.73 -5.06 -11.90
C CYS A 202 -3.53 -4.47 -10.74
N VAL A 203 -4.81 -4.84 -10.66
CA VAL A 203 -5.75 -4.39 -9.62
C VAL A 203 -5.19 -4.60 -8.20
N PHE A 204 -4.46 -5.69 -7.96
CA PHE A 204 -3.86 -5.95 -6.66
C PHE A 204 -2.73 -4.98 -6.33
N SER A 205 -1.81 -4.75 -7.28
CA SER A 205 -0.75 -3.75 -7.10
C SER A 205 -1.29 -2.32 -6.98
N LYS A 206 -2.44 -2.03 -7.64
CA LYS A 206 -3.13 -0.75 -7.50
C LYS A 206 -3.69 -0.58 -6.07
N ARG A 207 -4.36 -1.60 -5.53
CA ARG A 207 -4.83 -1.60 -4.13
C ARG A 207 -3.68 -1.43 -3.14
N GLU A 208 -2.58 -2.18 -3.30
CA GLU A 208 -1.39 -2.04 -2.44
C GLU A 208 -0.78 -0.62 -2.52
N MET A 209 -0.80 0.01 -3.69
CA MET A 209 -0.37 1.40 -3.86
C MET A 209 -1.33 2.39 -3.18
N GLU A 210 -2.63 2.24 -3.35
CA GLU A 210 -3.66 3.06 -2.70
C GLU A 210 -3.56 2.98 -1.17
N GLU A 211 -3.38 1.78 -0.61
CA GLU A 211 -3.18 1.58 0.83
C GLU A 211 -1.90 2.25 1.36
N ARG A 212 -0.81 2.18 0.60
CA ARG A 212 0.44 2.89 0.95
C ARG A 212 0.26 4.40 0.92
N ASN A 213 -0.41 4.93 -0.10
CA ASN A 213 -0.68 6.36 -0.24
C ASN A 213 -1.58 6.85 0.91
N LEU A 214 -2.66 6.13 1.20
CA LEU A 214 -3.55 6.42 2.33
C LEU A 214 -2.80 6.41 3.66
N SER A 215 -1.94 5.42 3.87
CA SER A 215 -1.12 5.32 5.10
C SER A 215 -0.16 6.50 5.24
N LYS A 216 0.42 6.97 4.13
CA LYS A 216 1.31 8.14 4.09
C LYS A 216 0.54 9.43 4.40
N GLU A 217 -0.63 9.63 3.79
CA GLU A 217 -1.50 10.79 4.06
C GLU A 217 -1.93 10.84 5.53
N LYS A 218 -2.38 9.71 6.09
CA LYS A 218 -2.71 9.60 7.52
C LYS A 218 -1.52 9.94 8.41
N ARG A 219 -0.31 9.47 8.08
CA ARG A 219 0.90 9.80 8.85
C ARG A 219 1.19 11.30 8.84
N LEU A 220 1.19 11.92 7.67
CA LEU A 220 1.42 13.36 7.52
C LEU A 220 0.38 14.18 8.28
N LEU A 221 -0.90 13.77 8.25
CA LEU A 221 -1.94 14.46 9.02
C LEU A 221 -1.75 14.29 10.53
N ARG A 222 -1.31 13.12 11.01
CA ARG A 222 -0.96 12.95 12.44
C ARG A 222 0.19 13.85 12.87
N GLU A 223 1.23 13.95 12.05
CA GLU A 223 2.38 14.83 12.30
C GLU A 223 1.93 16.30 12.39
N LYS A 224 1.15 16.77 11.41
CA LYS A 224 0.56 18.12 11.42
C LYS A 224 -0.29 18.39 12.67
N MET A 225 -1.13 17.42 13.08
CA MET A 225 -2.01 17.58 14.25
C MET A 225 -1.25 17.54 15.56
N LYS A 226 -0.14 16.80 15.61
CA LYS A 226 0.77 16.83 16.76
C LYS A 226 1.42 18.20 16.90
N GLU A 227 2.01 18.73 15.83
CA GLU A 227 2.61 20.07 15.83
C GLU A 227 1.59 21.16 16.20
N LEU A 228 0.38 21.06 15.66
CA LEU A 228 -0.72 21.96 16.01
C LEU A 228 -1.03 21.89 17.49
N GLY A 229 -1.22 20.68 18.04
CA GLY A 229 -1.48 20.46 19.46
C GLY A 229 -0.37 21.01 20.36
N ASP A 230 0.90 20.75 20.02
CA ASP A 230 2.07 21.23 20.76
C ASP A 230 2.17 22.77 20.77
N SER A 231 1.58 23.43 19.78
CA SER A 231 1.53 24.90 19.66
C SER A 231 0.33 25.56 20.35
N LEU A 232 -0.63 24.78 20.85
CA LEU A 232 -1.81 25.34 21.50
C LEU A 232 -1.46 25.95 22.87
N ASP A 233 -2.07 27.09 23.16
CA ASP A 233 -1.99 27.71 24.47
C ASP A 233 -2.67 26.83 25.54
N ARG A 234 -1.99 26.62 26.68
CA ARG A 234 -2.48 25.74 27.75
C ARG A 234 -3.78 26.25 28.38
N ASN A 235 -3.91 27.56 28.56
CA ASN A 235 -5.14 28.14 29.12
C ASN A 235 -6.33 27.95 28.18
N TYR A 236 -6.13 28.09 26.86
CA TYR A 236 -7.13 27.70 25.88
C TYR A 236 -7.49 26.20 25.97
N MET A 237 -6.50 25.31 26.07
CA MET A 237 -6.75 23.87 26.16
C MET A 237 -7.58 23.52 27.40
N ASP A 238 -7.22 24.03 28.57
CA ASP A 238 -7.94 23.78 29.83
C ASP A 238 -9.39 24.29 29.76
N GLN A 239 -9.61 25.50 29.22
CA GLN A 239 -10.95 26.05 29.04
C GLN A 239 -11.79 25.30 28.01
N ALA A 240 -11.16 24.83 26.93
CA ALA A 240 -11.84 24.04 25.91
C ALA A 240 -12.26 22.69 26.48
N ASP A 241 -11.36 22.01 27.20
CA ASP A 241 -11.63 20.73 27.85
C ASP A 241 -12.78 20.86 28.84
N ASP A 242 -12.79 21.91 29.67
CA ASP A 242 -13.86 22.14 30.64
C ASP A 242 -15.22 22.33 29.97
N ARG A 243 -15.29 23.11 28.89
CA ARG A 243 -16.53 23.31 28.11
C ARG A 243 -17.00 22.04 27.41
N ILE A 244 -16.06 21.23 26.89
CA ILE A 244 -16.38 19.94 26.27
C ILE A 244 -16.94 18.98 27.32
N ILE A 245 -16.31 18.90 28.49
CA ILE A 245 -16.77 18.05 29.60
C ILE A 245 -18.14 18.50 30.09
N GLU A 246 -18.37 19.80 30.26
CA GLU A 246 -19.68 20.33 30.62
C GLU A 246 -20.77 19.91 29.62
N LYS A 247 -20.51 20.04 28.31
CA LYS A 247 -21.44 19.61 27.26
C LYS A 247 -21.72 18.11 27.31
N ILE A 248 -20.72 17.27 27.60
CA ILE A 248 -20.91 15.83 27.79
C ILE A 248 -21.85 15.60 28.97
N LEU A 249 -21.56 16.22 30.12
CA LEU A 249 -22.30 16.00 31.37
C LEU A 249 -23.76 16.42 31.27
N VAL A 250 -24.11 17.47 30.52
CA VAL A 250 -25.51 17.90 30.36
C VAL A 250 -26.26 17.17 29.24
N SER A 251 -25.57 16.35 28.44
CA SER A 251 -26.19 15.61 27.34
C SER A 251 -27.13 14.52 27.85
N LYS A 252 -28.24 14.29 27.14
CA LYS A 252 -29.20 13.24 27.49
C LYS A 252 -28.54 11.86 27.42
N GLU A 253 -27.69 11.66 26.42
CA GLU A 253 -26.98 10.42 26.16
C GLU A 253 -26.07 10.03 27.32
N TYR A 254 -25.41 11.01 27.95
CA TYR A 254 -24.66 10.79 29.19
C TYR A 254 -25.58 10.51 30.39
N GLN A 255 -26.63 11.33 30.56
CA GLN A 255 -27.54 11.21 31.70
C GLN A 255 -28.25 9.85 31.75
N ASP A 256 -28.66 9.33 30.59
CA ASP A 256 -29.33 8.04 30.45
C ASP A 256 -28.37 6.83 30.54
N SER A 257 -27.05 7.05 30.41
CA SER A 257 -26.03 6.00 30.46
C SER A 257 -25.61 5.64 31.88
N ASN A 258 -25.40 4.36 32.15
CA ASN A 258 -24.90 3.87 33.44
C ASN A 258 -23.42 3.47 33.39
N MET A 259 -23.00 2.81 32.31
CA MET A 259 -21.60 2.42 32.07
C MET A 259 -20.98 3.25 30.95
N ILE A 260 -19.96 4.03 31.30
CA ILE A 260 -19.25 4.92 30.38
C ILE A 260 -17.83 4.40 30.17
N PHE A 261 -17.51 4.08 28.92
CA PHE A 261 -16.15 3.78 28.49
C PHE A 261 -15.49 5.07 27.98
N THR A 262 -14.42 5.48 28.65
CA THR A 262 -13.61 6.64 28.24
C THR A 262 -12.13 6.29 28.27
N TYR A 263 -11.28 7.23 27.90
CA TYR A 263 -9.83 7.14 27.98
C TYR A 263 -9.33 8.10 29.06
N LEU A 264 -8.06 8.02 29.45
CA LEU A 264 -7.39 9.07 30.22
C LEU A 264 -6.44 9.82 29.30
N GLY A 265 -6.85 11.01 28.85
CA GLY A 265 -6.09 11.77 27.87
C GLY A 265 -4.76 12.29 28.41
N VAL A 266 -3.71 12.18 27.59
CA VAL A 266 -2.37 12.71 27.87
C VAL A 266 -1.88 13.60 26.73
N GLY A 267 -0.97 14.53 27.04
CA GLY A 267 -0.40 15.44 26.04
C GLY A 267 -1.46 16.34 25.41
N ASN A 268 -1.67 16.21 24.10
CA ASN A 268 -2.60 17.05 23.32
C ASN A 268 -4.01 16.47 23.23
N GLU A 269 -4.31 15.37 23.92
CA GLU A 269 -5.66 14.84 24.05
C GLU A 269 -6.51 15.67 25.02
N ILE A 270 -7.83 15.52 24.95
CA ILE A 270 -8.73 16.08 25.96
C ILE A 270 -8.44 15.40 27.30
N ASN A 271 -8.19 16.17 28.35
CA ASN A 271 -7.97 15.63 29.68
C ASN A 271 -9.31 15.26 30.34
N THR A 272 -9.67 13.99 30.21
CA THR A 272 -10.90 13.39 30.72
C THR A 272 -10.89 13.09 32.23
N SER A 273 -9.84 13.42 32.97
CA SER A 273 -9.77 13.14 34.42
C SER A 273 -10.93 13.79 35.21
N LYS A 274 -11.31 15.02 34.86
CA LYS A 274 -12.47 15.71 35.47
C LYS A 274 -13.79 14.99 35.17
N LEU A 275 -13.95 14.49 33.93
CA LEU A 275 -15.11 13.69 33.53
C LEU A 275 -15.19 12.39 34.33
N ILE A 276 -14.07 11.67 34.47
CA ILE A 276 -14.02 10.40 35.21
C ILE A 276 -14.42 10.61 36.69
N LYS A 277 -13.86 11.63 37.35
CA LYS A 277 -14.25 11.98 38.73
C LYS A 277 -15.74 12.26 38.84
N LYS A 278 -16.29 13.04 37.91
CA LYS A 278 -17.71 13.36 37.90
C LYS A 278 -18.61 12.13 37.69
N ILE A 279 -18.20 11.19 36.81
CA ILE A 279 -18.92 9.91 36.63
C ILE A 279 -19.01 9.13 37.93
N LEU A 280 -17.90 9.02 38.66
CA LEU A 280 -17.85 8.32 39.96
C LEU A 280 -18.69 9.04 41.03
N ASP A 281 -18.63 10.37 41.08
CA ASP A 281 -19.44 11.19 42.00
C ASP A 281 -20.94 11.03 41.74
N ASP A 282 -21.33 10.94 40.47
CA ASP A 282 -22.71 10.70 40.03
C ASP A 282 -23.18 9.25 40.24
N LYS A 283 -22.36 8.41 40.88
CA LYS A 283 -22.63 6.99 41.16
C LYS A 283 -22.89 6.16 39.89
N LYS A 284 -22.38 6.62 38.76
CA LYS A 284 -22.32 5.87 37.50
C LYS A 284 -21.02 5.06 37.46
N ARG A 285 -20.93 4.13 36.51
CA ARG A 285 -19.77 3.24 36.33
C ARG A 285 -18.91 3.74 35.18
N VAL A 286 -17.59 3.60 35.32
CA VAL A 286 -16.63 4.03 34.30
C VAL A 286 -15.60 2.94 34.06
N CYS A 287 -15.29 2.70 32.79
CA CYS A 287 -14.20 1.81 32.40
C CYS A 287 -13.18 2.53 31.51
N LEU A 288 -11.94 2.04 31.58
CA LEU A 288 -10.79 2.55 30.84
C LEU A 288 -10.19 1.45 29.94
N PRO A 289 -9.47 1.84 28.86
CA PRO A 289 -8.96 0.87 27.91
C PRO A 289 -7.71 0.19 28.50
N TYR A 290 -7.63 -1.12 28.29
CA TYR A 290 -6.41 -1.91 28.53
C TYR A 290 -5.98 -2.56 27.22
N CYS A 291 -4.78 -2.25 26.74
CA CYS A 291 -4.25 -2.80 25.50
C CYS A 291 -3.42 -4.04 25.80
N VAL A 292 -3.96 -5.23 25.51
CA VAL A 292 -3.28 -6.52 25.78
C VAL A 292 -2.06 -6.68 24.88
N ASP A 293 -2.23 -6.35 23.61
CA ASP A 293 -1.18 -6.37 22.58
C ASP A 293 -1.56 -5.40 21.45
N ASP A 294 -0.79 -5.38 20.36
CA ASP A 294 -1.05 -4.55 19.17
C ASP A 294 -2.38 -4.87 18.44
N SER A 295 -3.16 -5.84 18.91
CA SER A 295 -4.38 -6.35 18.30
C SER A 295 -5.65 -6.17 19.12
N GLN A 296 -5.54 -6.32 20.44
CA GLN A 296 -6.69 -6.42 21.34
C GLN A 296 -6.74 -5.30 22.38
N MET A 297 -7.91 -4.68 22.49
CA MET A 297 -8.24 -3.72 23.54
C MET A 297 -9.41 -4.26 24.36
N LEU A 298 -9.25 -4.27 25.68
CA LEU A 298 -10.26 -4.65 26.66
C LEU A 298 -10.70 -3.40 27.46
N ALA A 299 -11.83 -3.50 28.14
CA ALA A 299 -12.35 -2.44 29.00
C ALA A 299 -12.40 -2.93 30.45
N TYR A 300 -11.78 -2.20 31.36
CA TYR A 300 -11.77 -2.54 32.79
C TYR A 300 -12.43 -1.42 33.59
N GLU A 301 -13.38 -1.79 34.44
CA GLU A 301 -14.09 -0.89 35.33
C GLU A 301 -13.17 -0.42 36.45
N ILE A 302 -13.14 0.89 36.70
CA ILE A 302 -12.36 1.50 37.76
C ILE A 302 -13.26 2.10 38.83
N GLU A 303 -12.79 2.11 40.06
CA GLU A 303 -13.47 2.72 41.22
C GLU A 303 -12.81 4.04 41.65
N SER A 304 -11.55 4.24 41.27
CA SER A 304 -10.76 5.44 41.53
C SER A 304 -9.72 5.66 40.41
N LEU A 305 -9.22 6.89 40.30
CA LEU A 305 -8.07 7.24 39.45
C LEU A 305 -6.73 6.96 40.15
N ASP A 306 -6.72 6.76 41.47
CA ASP A 306 -5.50 6.71 42.26
C ASP A 306 -4.72 5.39 42.11
N ASP A 307 -5.39 4.29 41.77
CA ASP A 307 -4.78 2.95 41.67
C ASP A 307 -4.43 2.54 40.23
N LEU A 308 -4.32 3.51 39.31
CA LEU A 308 -3.90 3.26 37.93
C LEU A 308 -2.38 3.05 37.84
N THR A 309 -1.97 2.05 37.04
CA THR A 309 -0.55 1.75 36.79
C THR A 309 -0.12 2.36 35.47
N LYS A 310 1.13 2.81 35.33
CA LYS A 310 1.62 3.32 34.04
C LYS A 310 2.10 2.18 33.15
N ASN A 311 1.64 2.19 31.91
CA ASN A 311 2.10 1.23 30.90
C ASN A 311 3.47 1.60 30.32
N ASN A 312 3.96 0.78 29.39
CA ASN A 312 5.26 0.96 28.73
C ASN A 312 5.38 2.30 27.97
N TYR A 313 4.28 3.01 27.71
CA TYR A 313 4.23 4.33 27.07
C TYR A 313 3.98 5.47 28.08
N GLY A 314 3.98 5.18 29.38
CA GLY A 314 3.75 6.14 30.45
C GLY A 314 2.28 6.56 30.63
N ILE A 315 1.35 5.89 29.94
CA ILE A 315 -0.09 6.16 30.01
C ILE A 315 -0.67 5.36 31.18
N PRO A 316 -1.41 5.99 32.11
CA PRO A 316 -2.08 5.25 33.17
C PRO A 316 -3.17 4.31 32.62
N GLU A 317 -3.12 3.05 33.03
CA GLU A 317 -4.04 1.99 32.65
C GLU A 317 -4.47 1.15 33.87
N PRO A 318 -5.68 0.56 33.83
CA PRO A 318 -6.16 -0.29 34.92
C PRO A 318 -5.37 -1.61 34.99
N ASP A 319 -4.98 -2.04 36.19
CA ASP A 319 -4.39 -3.37 36.41
C ASP A 319 -5.48 -4.46 36.24
N PRO A 320 -5.32 -5.39 35.29
CA PRO A 320 -6.26 -6.49 35.07
C PRO A 320 -6.50 -7.39 36.29
N ASN A 321 -5.58 -7.43 37.25
CA ASN A 321 -5.71 -8.24 38.47
C ASN A 321 -6.51 -7.54 39.57
N MET A 322 -6.60 -6.21 39.52
CA MET A 322 -7.34 -5.40 40.50
C MET A 322 -8.74 -5.07 40.03
N TYR A 323 -8.91 -4.86 38.73
CA TYR A 323 -10.14 -4.34 38.17
C TYR A 323 -10.96 -5.39 37.42
N LYS A 324 -12.27 -5.16 37.36
CA LYS A 324 -13.22 -6.06 36.72
C LYS A 324 -13.27 -5.81 35.21
N LEU A 325 -13.13 -6.87 34.43
CA LEU A 325 -13.37 -6.82 32.98
C LEU A 325 -14.86 -6.50 32.71
N VAL A 326 -15.09 -5.56 31.81
CA VAL A 326 -16.43 -5.15 31.36
C VAL A 326 -16.67 -5.68 29.96
N GLU A 327 -17.77 -6.40 29.79
CA GLU A 327 -18.20 -6.85 28.48
C GLU A 327 -18.68 -5.68 27.63
N LYS A 328 -18.36 -5.72 26.33
CA LYS A 328 -18.70 -4.63 25.40
C LYS A 328 -20.21 -4.36 25.32
N SER A 329 -21.04 -5.38 25.55
CA SER A 329 -22.51 -5.28 25.60
C SER A 329 -23.03 -4.46 26.77
N ASP A 330 -22.24 -4.33 27.83
CA ASP A 330 -22.65 -3.69 29.08
C ASP A 330 -22.26 -2.20 29.10
N ILE A 331 -21.70 -1.69 28.01
CA ILE A 331 -21.22 -0.31 27.89
C ILE A 331 -22.25 0.51 27.11
N ASP A 332 -22.84 1.50 27.77
CA ASP A 332 -23.89 2.35 27.21
C ASP A 332 -23.33 3.48 26.35
N TYR A 333 -22.18 4.03 26.76
CA TYR A 333 -21.55 5.20 26.15
C TYR A 333 -20.05 4.97 25.96
N VAL A 334 -19.52 5.24 24.77
CA VAL A 334 -18.07 5.26 24.50
C VAL A 334 -17.63 6.66 24.07
N LEU A 335 -16.74 7.27 24.85
CA LEU A 335 -15.98 8.45 24.45
C LEU A 335 -14.67 8.02 23.78
N VAL A 336 -14.50 8.38 22.51
CA VAL A 336 -13.39 7.91 21.68
C VAL A 336 -12.35 9.03 21.54
N PRO A 337 -11.05 8.77 21.81
CA PRO A 337 -9.99 9.72 21.55
C PRO A 337 -9.67 9.81 20.06
N CYS A 338 -9.24 10.98 19.60
CA CYS A 338 -8.73 11.15 18.24
C CYS A 338 -7.67 12.26 18.17
N CYS A 339 -6.82 12.21 17.15
CA CYS A 339 -5.91 13.31 16.82
C CYS A 339 -6.67 14.45 16.13
N THR A 340 -7.59 14.07 15.24
CA THR A 340 -8.44 15.00 14.49
C THR A 340 -9.68 14.29 13.97
N VAL A 341 -10.69 15.06 13.61
CA VAL A 341 -11.93 14.63 12.94
C VAL A 341 -12.30 15.67 11.88
N ASP A 342 -13.01 15.27 10.83
CA ASP A 342 -13.66 16.21 9.91
C ASP A 342 -15.16 16.37 10.19
N MET A 343 -15.80 17.30 9.49
CA MET A 343 -17.23 17.60 9.66
C MET A 343 -18.15 16.46 9.23
N ASP A 344 -17.64 15.52 8.44
CA ASP A 344 -18.40 14.33 8.10
C ASP A 344 -18.40 13.33 9.25
N GLY A 345 -17.47 13.39 10.22
CA GLY A 345 -17.33 12.40 11.29
C GLY A 345 -16.27 11.34 11.01
N ASN A 346 -15.44 11.55 9.99
CA ASN A 346 -14.25 10.74 9.76
C ASN A 346 -13.17 11.17 10.74
N ARG A 347 -12.59 10.20 11.46
CA ARG A 347 -11.59 10.48 12.50
C ARG A 347 -10.25 9.86 12.18
N LEU A 348 -9.19 10.53 12.64
CA LEU A 348 -7.84 10.02 12.64
C LEU A 348 -7.41 9.74 14.08
N GLY A 349 -7.26 8.47 14.43
CA GLY A 349 -6.65 8.06 15.71
C GLY A 349 -5.12 8.03 15.65
N PHE A 350 -4.49 7.62 16.76
CA PHE A 350 -3.03 7.62 16.96
C PHE A 350 -2.24 6.50 16.25
N GLY A 351 -2.90 5.71 15.39
CA GLY A 351 -2.23 4.83 14.42
C GLY A 351 -2.27 3.33 14.70
N ARG A 352 -2.72 2.90 15.89
CA ARG A 352 -2.83 1.47 16.24
C ARG A 352 -4.18 0.83 15.88
N GLY A 353 -5.20 1.61 15.54
CA GLY A 353 -6.51 1.07 15.12
C GLY A 353 -7.26 0.29 16.20
N TYR A 354 -6.95 0.51 17.49
CA TYR A 354 -7.66 -0.14 18.60
C TYR A 354 -9.16 0.16 18.59
N TYR A 355 -9.53 1.44 18.51
CA TYR A 355 -10.92 1.85 18.50
C TYR A 355 -11.65 1.41 17.22
N ASP A 356 -11.01 1.36 16.05
CA ASP A 356 -11.63 0.81 14.83
C ASP A 356 -12.03 -0.66 15.01
N ARG A 357 -11.14 -1.47 15.60
CA ARG A 357 -11.42 -2.89 15.88
C ARG A 357 -12.43 -3.07 17.01
N TYR A 358 -12.30 -2.29 18.08
CA TYR A 358 -13.20 -2.39 19.23
C TYR A 358 -14.64 -2.00 18.87
N LEU A 359 -14.82 -0.95 18.08
CA LEU A 359 -16.13 -0.38 17.76
C LEU A 359 -16.85 -1.08 16.60
N LYS A 360 -16.21 -2.00 15.88
CA LYS A 360 -16.76 -2.64 14.67
C LYS A 360 -18.18 -3.19 14.87
N ASP A 361 -18.43 -3.85 16.01
CA ASP A 361 -19.71 -4.46 16.35
C ASP A 361 -20.40 -3.78 17.55
N TYR A 362 -19.87 -2.63 17.99
CA TYR A 362 -20.46 -1.87 19.11
C TYR A 362 -21.74 -1.17 18.69
N LYS A 363 -22.78 -1.26 19.53
CA LYS A 363 -24.14 -0.75 19.24
C LYS A 363 -24.58 0.40 20.15
N GLY A 364 -23.89 0.62 21.26
CA GLY A 364 -24.21 1.72 22.16
C GLY A 364 -23.81 3.09 21.61
N TYR A 365 -24.02 4.13 22.40
CA TYR A 365 -23.74 5.49 21.99
C TYR A 365 -22.23 5.72 21.91
N LYS A 366 -21.77 6.38 20.84
CA LYS A 366 -20.36 6.69 20.62
C LYS A 366 -20.21 8.16 20.27
N ALA A 367 -19.24 8.82 20.90
CA ALA A 367 -18.94 10.22 20.66
C ALA A 367 -17.44 10.48 20.63
N LEU A 368 -17.06 11.55 19.94
CA LEU A 368 -15.71 12.10 19.92
C LEU A 368 -15.67 13.37 20.77
N ALA A 369 -14.63 13.51 21.59
CA ALA A 369 -14.30 14.78 22.24
C ALA A 369 -13.08 15.38 21.53
N ILE A 370 -13.20 16.62 21.04
CA ILE A 370 -12.12 17.29 20.33
C ILE A 370 -12.23 18.81 20.47
N ARG A 371 -11.08 19.49 20.56
CA ARG A 371 -11.04 20.96 20.54
C ARG A 371 -11.30 21.49 19.13
N LYS A 372 -12.05 22.59 18.98
CA LYS A 372 -12.37 23.16 17.65
C LYS A 372 -11.14 23.40 16.78
N LYS A 373 -10.04 23.86 17.38
CA LYS A 373 -8.78 24.10 16.64
C LYS A 373 -8.13 22.83 16.07
N GLN A 374 -8.50 21.63 16.55
CA GLN A 374 -7.96 20.36 16.09
C GLN A 374 -8.86 19.66 15.06
N ILE A 375 -9.98 20.27 14.65
CA ILE A 375 -10.86 19.75 13.58
C ILE A 375 -10.19 20.01 12.23
N ALA A 376 -10.08 18.98 11.39
CA ALA A 376 -9.51 19.07 10.05
C ALA A 376 -10.60 19.31 9.01
N ASP A 377 -10.23 19.93 7.88
CA ASP A 377 -11.14 20.09 6.74
C ASP A 377 -11.54 18.73 6.15
N LYS A 378 -10.60 17.78 6.12
CA LYS A 378 -10.80 16.44 5.58
C LYS A 378 -9.87 15.43 6.25
N VAL A 379 -10.41 14.28 6.63
CA VAL A 379 -9.63 13.16 7.13
C VAL A 379 -9.55 12.07 6.07
N PRO A 380 -8.34 11.60 5.69
CA PRO A 380 -8.19 10.49 4.76
C PRO A 380 -8.63 9.18 5.43
N VAL A 381 -9.58 8.48 4.79
CA VAL A 381 -10.21 7.25 5.31
C VAL A 381 -10.03 6.07 4.37
N GLY A 382 -9.97 4.87 4.96
CA GLY A 382 -10.00 3.58 4.28
C GLY A 382 -11.14 2.72 4.81
N HIS A 383 -11.32 1.56 4.18
CA HIS A 383 -12.46 0.66 4.43
C HIS A 383 -12.60 0.11 5.86
N ARG A 384 -11.55 0.23 6.70
CA ARG A 384 -11.55 -0.26 8.08
C ARG A 384 -11.83 0.82 9.12
N ASP A 385 -11.85 2.10 8.73
CA ASP A 385 -12.02 3.18 9.69
C ASP A 385 -13.50 3.32 10.08
N ILE A 386 -13.76 3.40 11.38
CA ILE A 386 -15.11 3.58 11.91
C ILE A 386 -15.42 5.08 12.06
N LYS A 387 -16.45 5.51 11.33
CA LYS A 387 -17.04 6.85 11.40
C LYS A 387 -17.79 7.07 12.72
N ILE A 388 -17.68 8.28 13.28
CA ILE A 388 -18.42 8.71 14.48
C ILE A 388 -18.96 10.12 14.24
N GLU A 389 -20.28 10.23 14.15
CA GLU A 389 -20.96 11.49 13.79
C GLU A 389 -21.19 12.41 14.98
N ASN A 390 -21.25 11.85 16.20
CA ASN A 390 -21.41 12.64 17.41
C ASN A 390 -20.08 13.26 17.81
N ILE A 391 -19.84 14.50 17.38
CA ILE A 391 -18.62 15.26 17.69
C ILE A 391 -18.95 16.33 18.73
N ILE A 392 -18.25 16.28 19.86
CA ILE A 392 -18.39 17.23 20.95
C ILE A 392 -17.13 18.10 20.98
N SER A 393 -17.33 19.39 20.74
CA SER A 393 -16.30 20.44 20.82
C SER A 393 -16.81 21.64 21.61
N GLU A 394 -15.92 22.49 22.10
CA GLU A 394 -16.24 23.74 22.79
C GLU A 394 -16.76 24.79 21.82
#